data_AF-A0A927YW04-F1
#
_entry.id   AF-A0A927YW04-F1
#
_cell.length_a   1.000
_cell.length_b   1.000
_cell.length_c   1.000
_cell.angle_alpha   90.00
_cell.angle_beta   90.00
_cell.angle_gamma   90.00
#
_symmetry.space_group_name_H-M   'P 1'
#
loop_
_entity.id
_entity.type
_entity.pdbx_description
1 polymer ?
#
loop_
_entity_poly.entity_id
_entity_poly.type
_entity_poly.pdbx_seq_one_letter_code
_entity_poly.pdbx_strand_id
1 'polypeptide(L)'
;MLRRNRLREFLRAVPTRKRFGMEVVMERKCYYQLDNSKVDDNTRLETAIHYATDCHKGQTRKGTNIPFIIHPLEVMQILQGMNADTNLLIAGLLHDVVEDTDTTIEEICAAFGDDVAQLVGGHTEDKTKTWEERKTTEIRDTMLSSLRLKKLVLADKLANMRSIKNDYIKLGNALWERFNAGLRQQAWYYGEMTEVLVDLQDYSETEQYYWEFIGLYKDVFVVYFYDEKNTILYQCNAMGEAYRLIKGSPEWIIMADVIPEDILVVDRKFAENIEDIWNQEFWDVIENDIKDRRVSLLSNTKCSFVISISDKCMCFEGKEFGAECEEFFGKDEIEFYYKLDEDGTYRILSLLRMRYGKNNTLEDILKEEFAVENGGNHFTDYCEINCISYDRITI
;
A
#
# COMPACT_ATOMS: atom_id res chain seq x y z
N MET A 1 -6.42 10.85 9.62
CA MET A 1 -6.02 9.45 9.37
C MET A 1 -7.21 8.53 9.09
N LEU A 2 -8.34 8.73 9.78
CA LEU A 2 -9.05 7.60 10.38
C LEU A 2 -10.43 7.22 9.79
N ARG A 3 -10.81 7.73 8.63
CA ARG A 3 -11.95 7.21 7.83
C ARG A 3 -11.53 6.96 6.39
N ARG A 4 -10.22 7.13 6.13
CA ARG A 4 -9.77 8.09 5.11
C ARG A 4 -8.54 7.71 4.29
N ASN A 5 -7.76 6.73 4.72
CA ASN A 5 -7.23 5.72 3.78
C ASN A 5 -8.38 4.80 3.32
N ARG A 6 -9.45 4.80 4.13
CA ARG A 6 -10.34 3.68 4.45
C ARG A 6 -11.54 3.63 3.58
N LEU A 7 -11.21 3.75 2.34
CA LEU A 7 -11.54 2.67 1.49
C LEU A 7 -10.50 2.76 0.38
N ARG A 8 -10.28 3.98 -0.10
CA ARG A 8 -9.59 4.45 -1.32
C ARG A 8 -8.07 4.49 -1.19
N GLU A 9 -7.22 3.87 -2.00
CA GLU A 9 -7.29 2.84 -3.05
C GLU A 9 -8.67 2.33 -3.49
N PHE A 10 -9.39 1.72 -2.55
CA PHE A 10 -10.66 1.01 -2.52
C PHE A 10 -10.99 0.10 -3.65
N LEU A 11 -10.98 0.58 -4.88
CA LEU A 11 -11.38 -0.23 -6.02
C LEU A 11 -10.52 0.00 -7.26
N ARG A 12 -9.20 0.26 -7.09
CA ARG A 12 -8.15 0.10 -8.14
C ARG A 12 -7.89 1.30 -9.07
N ALA A 13 -7.30 2.40 -8.60
CA ALA A 13 -6.79 3.43 -9.51
C ALA A 13 -5.30 3.29 -9.90
N VAL A 14 -4.68 2.15 -9.59
CA VAL A 14 -3.54 1.56 -10.33
C VAL A 14 -3.96 0.12 -10.69
N PRO A 15 -3.69 -0.39 -11.91
CA PRO A 15 -4.23 -1.67 -12.34
C PRO A 15 -3.75 -2.81 -11.44
N THR A 16 -4.68 -3.53 -10.81
CA THR A 16 -4.44 -4.90 -10.35
C THR A 16 -4.05 -5.75 -11.56
N ARG A 17 -2.75 -5.91 -11.80
CA ARG A 17 -2.22 -6.99 -12.64
C ARG A 17 -2.15 -8.28 -11.82
N LYS A 18 -2.49 -9.38 -12.49
CA LYS A 18 -2.51 -10.76 -12.02
C LYS A 18 -1.43 -11.07 -10.97
N ARG A 19 -1.85 -11.60 -9.81
CA ARG A 19 -0.97 -12.37 -8.90
C ARG A 19 -0.18 -13.38 -9.73
N PHE A 20 1.14 -13.17 -9.84
CA PHE A 20 2.04 -14.21 -10.31
C PHE A 20 2.14 -15.25 -9.21
N GLY A 21 1.59 -16.45 -9.45
CA GLY A 21 1.86 -17.61 -8.63
C GLY A 21 3.33 -18.00 -8.79
N MET A 22 4.09 -17.97 -7.69
CA MET A 22 5.44 -18.50 -7.68
C MET A 22 5.77 -19.12 -6.33
N GLU A 23 6.30 -20.34 -6.41
CA GLU A 23 6.73 -21.15 -5.27
C GLU A 23 7.91 -20.53 -4.54
N VAL A 24 7.83 -20.63 -3.21
CA VAL A 24 8.79 -20.13 -2.24
C VAL A 24 9.98 -21.07 -2.17
N VAL A 25 11.17 -20.60 -2.52
CA VAL A 25 12.44 -21.23 -2.12
C VAL A 25 13.18 -20.24 -1.22
N MET A 26 13.06 -20.47 0.09
CA MET A 26 13.82 -19.75 1.12
C MET A 26 15.15 -20.45 1.33
N GLU A 27 16.23 -19.94 0.75
CA GLU A 27 17.58 -20.29 1.20
C GLU A 27 18.11 -19.19 2.11
N ARG A 28 18.10 -19.46 3.43
CA ARG A 28 18.87 -18.71 4.42
C ARG A 28 20.17 -19.45 4.71
N LYS A 29 21.29 -18.71 4.78
CA LYS A 29 22.34 -18.86 5.81
C LYS A 29 23.46 -17.84 5.62
N CYS A 30 23.67 -16.99 6.63
CA CYS A 30 24.96 -16.83 7.29
C CYS A 30 24.71 -16.35 8.73
N TYR A 31 25.40 -16.98 9.68
CA TYR A 31 25.36 -16.65 11.10
C TYR A 31 26.76 -16.19 11.50
N TYR A 32 26.90 -14.93 11.89
CA TYR A 32 28.05 -14.47 12.66
C TYR A 32 27.56 -13.62 13.83
N GLN A 33 27.58 -14.19 15.03
CA GLN A 33 27.35 -13.45 16.27
C GLN A 33 28.65 -12.74 16.66
N LEU A 34 28.63 -11.41 16.66
CA LEU A 34 29.59 -10.59 17.39
C LEU A 34 28.86 -9.84 18.50
N ASP A 35 29.44 -9.93 19.70
CA ASP A 35 28.95 -9.35 20.95
C ASP A 35 29.19 -7.83 20.96
N ASN A 36 28.14 -7.06 20.70
CA ASN A 36 28.15 -5.58 20.70
C ASN A 36 27.91 -4.94 22.09
N SER A 37 28.08 -5.67 23.20
CA SER A 37 27.57 -5.28 24.52
C SER A 37 28.25 -4.10 25.25
N LYS A 38 28.98 -3.19 24.60
CA LYS A 38 29.66 -2.08 25.32
C LYS A 38 29.70 -0.68 24.68
N VAL A 39 29.13 -0.46 23.49
CA VAL A 39 29.10 0.88 22.87
C VAL A 39 27.67 1.41 22.90
N ASP A 40 27.47 2.64 23.38
CA ASP A 40 26.15 3.25 23.40
C ASP A 40 25.67 3.59 21.98
N ASP A 41 24.35 3.60 21.79
CA ASP A 41 23.72 3.76 20.47
C ASP A 41 24.08 5.09 19.78
N ASN A 42 24.32 6.17 20.54
CA ASN A 42 24.70 7.45 19.93
C ASN A 42 26.09 7.37 19.31
N THR A 43 27.05 6.72 19.99
CA THR A 43 28.40 6.51 19.46
C THR A 43 28.36 5.67 18.17
N ARG A 44 27.48 4.65 18.10
CA ARG A 44 27.32 3.84 16.88
C ARG A 44 26.74 4.66 15.72
N LEU A 45 25.75 5.50 15.98
CA LEU A 45 25.16 6.40 14.99
C LEU A 45 26.17 7.45 14.50
N GLU A 46 26.90 8.08 15.41
CA GLU A 46 27.96 9.04 15.06
C GLU A 46 29.00 8.40 14.15
N THR A 47 29.43 7.17 14.49
CA THR A 47 30.36 6.39 13.66
C THR A 47 29.80 6.13 12.25
N ALA A 48 28.53 5.75 12.14
CA ALA A 48 27.87 5.52 10.85
C ALA A 48 27.75 6.80 10.01
N ILE A 49 27.44 7.94 10.65
CA ILE A 49 27.37 9.25 9.97
C ILE A 49 28.74 9.62 9.40
N HIS A 50 29.81 9.48 10.20
CA HIS A 50 31.17 9.75 9.71
C HIS A 50 31.55 8.82 8.56
N TYR A 51 31.26 7.53 8.69
CA TYR A 51 31.54 6.54 7.66
C TYR A 51 30.84 6.87 6.34
N ALA A 52 29.52 7.11 6.37
CA ALA A 52 28.75 7.51 5.18
C ALA A 52 29.26 8.83 4.58
N THR A 53 29.63 9.80 5.43
CA THR A 53 30.15 11.11 4.97
C THR A 53 31.47 10.95 4.22
N ASP A 54 32.36 10.10 4.72
CA ASP A 54 33.66 9.84 4.10
C ASP A 54 33.50 9.03 2.80
N CYS A 55 32.64 8.02 2.79
CA CYS A 55 32.33 7.21 1.59
C CYS A 55 31.76 8.07 0.45
N HIS A 56 30.80 8.97 0.75
CA HIS A 56 30.17 9.83 -0.25
C HIS A 56 30.91 11.16 -0.48
N LYS A 57 32.14 11.30 0.00
CA LYS A 57 32.89 12.56 -0.09
C LYS A 57 33.12 12.96 -1.55
N GLY A 58 32.68 14.17 -1.89
CA GLY A 58 32.79 14.72 -3.24
C GLY A 58 31.66 14.31 -4.19
N GLN A 59 30.77 13.40 -3.78
CA GLN A 59 29.57 13.06 -4.54
C GLN A 59 28.48 14.12 -4.35
N THR A 60 27.65 14.31 -5.38
CA THR A 60 26.52 15.26 -5.37
C THR A 60 25.24 14.59 -5.84
N ARG A 61 24.09 15.10 -5.38
CA ARG A 61 22.77 14.63 -5.83
C ARG A 61 22.60 14.89 -7.32
N LYS A 62 22.01 13.93 -8.02
CA LYS A 62 21.95 13.88 -9.50
C LYS A 62 21.49 15.19 -10.13
N GLY A 63 22.36 15.82 -10.92
CA GLY A 63 22.06 17.07 -11.63
C GLY A 63 21.96 18.31 -10.75
N THR A 64 22.54 18.28 -9.55
CA THR A 64 22.58 19.39 -8.59
C THR A 64 23.99 19.58 -8.00
N ASN A 65 24.19 20.64 -7.22
CA ASN A 65 25.42 20.87 -6.44
C ASN A 65 25.24 20.49 -4.94
N ILE A 66 24.17 19.78 -4.60
CA ILE A 66 23.88 19.42 -3.21
C ILE A 66 24.73 18.20 -2.83
N PRO A 67 25.49 18.21 -1.72
CA PRO A 67 26.27 17.06 -1.27
C PRO A 67 25.40 15.82 -1.10
N PHE A 68 25.89 14.65 -1.55
CA PHE A 68 25.10 13.43 -1.54
C PHE A 68 24.69 12.99 -0.13
N ILE A 69 25.55 13.19 0.87
CA ILE A 69 25.31 12.85 2.29
C ILE A 69 23.99 13.40 2.86
N ILE A 70 23.42 14.44 2.26
CA ILE A 70 22.10 14.97 2.64
C ILE A 70 21.00 13.92 2.48
N HIS A 71 21.09 13.05 1.46
CA HIS A 71 20.10 11.98 1.24
C HIS A 71 20.13 10.90 2.33
N PRO A 72 21.27 10.24 2.64
CA PRO A 72 21.32 9.30 3.76
C PRO A 72 20.90 9.90 5.10
N LEU A 73 21.21 11.18 5.35
CA LEU A 73 20.76 11.89 6.55
C LEU A 73 19.24 12.09 6.57
N GLU A 74 18.62 12.43 5.44
CA GLU A 74 17.16 12.53 5.33
C GLU A 74 16.49 11.16 5.53
N VAL A 75 17.03 10.09 4.93
CA VAL A 75 16.54 8.70 5.11
C VAL A 75 16.57 8.32 6.59
N MET A 76 17.68 8.59 7.28
CA MET A 76 17.79 8.36 8.73
C MET A 76 16.73 9.16 9.52
N GLN A 77 16.51 10.43 9.20
CA GLN A 77 15.50 11.27 9.87
C GLN A 77 14.08 10.73 9.67
N ILE A 78 13.74 10.28 8.45
CA ILE A 78 12.45 9.65 8.16
C ILE A 78 12.29 8.36 8.98
N LEU A 79 13.32 7.50 9.01
CA LEU A 79 13.31 6.27 9.79
C LEU A 79 13.15 6.52 11.30
N GLN A 80 13.84 7.54 11.83
CA GLN A 80 13.67 7.95 13.22
C GLN A 80 12.23 8.36 13.50
N GLY A 81 11.62 9.07 12.57
CA GLY A 81 10.21 9.43 12.61
C GLY A 81 9.24 8.24 12.51
N MET A 82 9.69 7.09 11.98
CA MET A 82 8.98 5.80 11.95
C MET A 82 9.31 4.88 13.14
N ASN A 83 9.89 5.47 14.22
CA ASN A 83 10.31 4.77 15.44
C ASN A 83 11.24 3.58 15.15
N ALA A 84 12.15 3.73 14.18
CA ALA A 84 13.15 2.74 13.84
C ALA A 84 14.17 2.54 14.97
N ASP A 85 14.63 1.30 15.14
CA ASP A 85 15.74 0.97 16.05
C ASP A 85 17.09 1.45 15.49
N THR A 86 18.09 1.54 16.37
CA THR A 86 19.43 2.05 16.04
C THR A 86 20.08 1.34 14.85
N ASN A 87 19.91 0.03 14.68
CA ASN A 87 20.50 -0.68 13.55
C ASN A 87 19.80 -0.32 12.24
N LEU A 88 18.49 -0.13 12.25
CA LEU A 88 17.74 0.33 11.08
C LEU A 88 18.10 1.78 10.72
N LEU A 89 18.33 2.66 11.69
CA LEU A 89 18.84 4.00 11.46
C LEU A 89 20.23 3.98 10.81
N ILE A 90 21.13 3.14 11.31
CA ILE A 90 22.47 2.93 10.73
C ILE A 90 22.35 2.37 9.31
N ALA A 91 21.48 1.39 9.07
CA ALA A 91 21.24 0.87 7.72
C ALA A 91 20.75 1.97 6.77
N GLY A 92 19.88 2.88 7.23
CA GLY A 92 19.46 4.06 6.46
C GLY A 92 20.61 4.98 6.08
N LEU A 93 21.59 5.18 6.96
CA LEU A 93 22.79 5.96 6.64
C LEU A 93 23.71 5.27 5.62
N LEU A 94 23.71 3.95 5.58
CA LEU A 94 24.67 3.14 4.83
C LEU A 94 24.10 2.49 3.57
N HIS A 95 22.81 2.62 3.30
CA HIS A 95 22.12 1.88 2.24
C HIS A 95 22.73 2.07 0.84
N ASP A 96 23.14 3.29 0.51
CA ASP A 96 23.78 3.62 -0.77
C ASP A 96 25.30 3.42 -0.76
N VAL A 97 25.93 3.17 0.40
CA VAL A 97 27.39 3.08 0.50
C VAL A 97 27.92 1.89 -0.30
N VAL A 98 27.27 0.73 -0.19
CA VAL A 98 27.65 -0.48 -0.96
C VAL A 98 27.35 -0.33 -2.44
N GLU A 99 26.31 0.45 -2.79
CA GLU A 99 25.92 0.66 -4.19
C GLU A 99 26.83 1.64 -4.95
N ASP A 100 27.28 2.69 -4.26
CA ASP A 100 27.95 3.85 -4.89
C ASP A 100 29.44 3.95 -4.55
N THR A 101 30.00 2.99 -3.80
CA THR A 101 31.42 2.96 -3.42
C THR A 101 32.02 1.55 -3.51
N ASP A 102 33.31 1.41 -3.24
CA ASP A 102 34.01 0.11 -3.21
C ASP A 102 33.76 -0.70 -1.92
N THR A 103 32.94 -0.18 -0.99
CA THR A 103 32.63 -0.83 0.30
C THR A 103 31.84 -2.12 0.11
N THR A 104 32.22 -3.19 0.83
CA THR A 104 31.52 -4.48 0.77
C THR A 104 30.59 -4.73 1.96
N ILE A 105 29.63 -5.65 1.80
CA ILE A 105 28.72 -6.06 2.89
C ILE A 105 29.50 -6.69 4.06
N GLU A 106 30.60 -7.37 3.80
CA GLU A 106 31.48 -7.93 4.83
C GLU A 106 32.15 -6.82 5.66
N GLU A 107 32.55 -5.72 5.02
CA GLU A 107 33.10 -4.55 5.73
C GLU A 107 32.03 -3.88 6.61
N ILE A 108 30.80 -3.75 6.09
CA ILE A 108 29.66 -3.26 6.89
C ILE A 108 29.38 -4.18 8.07
N CYS A 109 29.41 -5.50 7.87
CA CYS A 109 29.21 -6.48 8.93
C CYS A 109 30.30 -6.38 10.01
N ALA A 110 31.56 -6.25 9.59
CA ALA A 110 32.70 -6.09 10.50
C ALA A 110 32.63 -4.80 11.33
N ALA A 111 32.13 -3.70 10.74
CA ALA A 111 32.07 -2.39 11.39
C ALA A 111 30.80 -2.19 12.24
N PHE A 112 29.65 -2.66 11.79
CA PHE A 112 28.34 -2.30 12.36
C PHE A 112 27.50 -3.49 12.84
N GLY A 113 27.92 -4.72 12.51
CA GLY A 113 27.28 -5.97 12.91
C GLY A 113 26.35 -6.58 11.85
N ASP A 114 26.02 -7.84 12.06
CA ASP A 114 25.25 -8.69 11.13
C ASP A 114 23.86 -8.12 10.79
N ASP A 115 23.14 -7.59 11.77
CA ASP A 115 21.79 -7.03 11.56
C ASP A 115 21.80 -5.81 10.61
N VAL A 116 22.80 -4.92 10.73
CA VAL A 116 22.97 -3.79 9.82
C VAL A 116 23.34 -4.28 8.42
N ALA A 117 24.27 -5.23 8.33
CA ALA A 117 24.70 -5.79 7.05
C ALA A 117 23.55 -6.48 6.29
N GLN A 118 22.67 -7.20 6.99
CA GLN A 118 21.48 -7.82 6.39
C GLN A 118 20.49 -6.78 5.87
N LEU A 119 20.27 -5.68 6.59
CA LEU A 119 19.38 -4.60 6.15
C LEU A 119 19.94 -3.86 4.93
N VAL A 120 21.24 -3.51 4.95
CA VAL A 120 21.92 -2.85 3.81
C VAL A 120 21.92 -3.78 2.59
N GLY A 121 22.32 -5.04 2.76
CA GLY A 121 22.34 -6.03 1.68
C GLY A 121 20.95 -6.32 1.10
N GLY A 122 19.91 -6.29 1.93
CA GLY A 122 18.53 -6.45 1.49
C GLY A 122 17.98 -5.30 0.64
N HIS A 123 18.65 -4.14 0.64
CA HIS A 123 18.31 -2.96 -0.17
C HIS A 123 19.38 -2.63 -1.24
N THR A 124 20.39 -3.48 -1.41
CA THR A 124 21.47 -3.26 -2.38
C THR A 124 21.14 -3.90 -3.73
N GLU A 125 21.24 -3.14 -4.81
CA GLU A 125 21.00 -3.60 -6.17
C GLU A 125 22.23 -4.20 -6.86
N ASP A 126 22.00 -5.22 -7.68
CA ASP A 126 23.02 -5.76 -8.60
C ASP A 126 23.22 -4.85 -9.82
N LYS A 127 24.24 -3.99 -9.78
CA LYS A 127 24.59 -3.03 -10.84
C LYS A 127 25.05 -3.69 -12.16
N THR A 128 25.21 -5.01 -12.22
CA THR A 128 25.50 -5.71 -13.49
C THR A 128 24.25 -5.87 -14.38
N LYS A 129 23.05 -5.71 -13.81
CA LYS A 129 21.76 -5.86 -14.50
C LYS A 129 21.25 -4.54 -15.08
N THR A 130 20.32 -4.66 -16.04
CA THR A 130 19.63 -3.50 -16.59
C THR A 130 18.80 -2.77 -15.52
N TRP A 131 18.47 -1.50 -15.79
CA TRP A 131 17.65 -0.70 -14.87
C TRP A 131 16.30 -1.37 -14.57
N GLU A 132 15.64 -1.90 -15.60
CA GLU A 132 14.32 -2.55 -15.47
C GLU A 132 14.40 -3.86 -14.67
N GLU A 133 15.44 -4.68 -14.91
CA GLU A 133 15.67 -5.92 -14.14
C GLU A 133 15.93 -5.60 -12.67
N ARG A 134 16.78 -4.62 -12.37
CA ARG A 134 17.05 -4.19 -10.98
C ARG A 134 15.77 -3.74 -10.28
N LYS A 135 14.99 -2.87 -10.92
CA LYS A 135 13.73 -2.38 -10.34
C LYS A 135 12.68 -3.46 -10.17
N THR A 136 12.60 -4.41 -11.10
CA THR A 136 11.70 -5.57 -10.98
C THR A 136 12.10 -6.48 -9.81
N THR A 137 13.40 -6.74 -9.63
CA THR A 137 13.91 -7.48 -8.47
C THR A 137 13.60 -6.74 -7.17
N GLU A 138 13.86 -5.44 -7.11
CA GLU A 138 13.59 -4.61 -5.93
C GLU A 138 12.11 -4.61 -5.54
N ILE A 139 11.19 -4.47 -6.50
CA ILE A 139 9.73 -4.54 -6.26
C ILE A 139 9.35 -5.88 -5.64
N ARG A 140 9.82 -6.97 -6.23
CA ARG A 140 9.55 -8.34 -5.74
C ARG A 140 10.10 -8.56 -4.33
N ASP A 141 11.35 -8.19 -4.11
CA ASP A 141 12.03 -8.44 -2.84
C ASP A 141 11.43 -7.56 -1.74
N THR A 142 11.06 -6.32 -2.05
CA THR A 142 10.31 -5.44 -1.15
C THR A 142 8.97 -6.04 -0.74
N MET A 143 8.20 -6.57 -1.69
CA MET A 143 6.91 -7.21 -1.42
C MET A 143 7.02 -8.33 -0.38
N LEU A 144 8.10 -9.12 -0.44
CA LEU A 144 8.35 -10.27 0.42
C LEU A 144 9.15 -9.93 1.70
N SER A 145 9.56 -8.67 1.84
CA SER A 145 10.48 -8.25 2.90
C SER A 145 9.80 -8.03 4.25
N SER A 146 10.61 -8.04 5.29
CA SER A 146 10.15 -7.71 6.65
C SER A 146 9.73 -6.23 6.77
N LEU A 147 8.88 -5.93 7.76
CA LEU A 147 8.48 -4.55 8.07
C LEU A 147 9.68 -3.60 8.25
N ARG A 148 10.78 -4.06 8.87
CA ARG A 148 12.00 -3.24 9.04
C ARG A 148 12.62 -2.85 7.70
N LEU A 149 12.71 -3.80 6.76
CA LEU A 149 13.26 -3.53 5.43
C LEU A 149 12.29 -2.67 4.60
N LYS A 150 10.98 -2.90 4.68
CA LYS A 150 9.99 -2.00 4.04
C LYS A 150 10.07 -0.57 4.56
N LYS A 151 10.31 -0.35 5.86
CA LYS A 151 10.56 0.99 6.42
C LYS A 151 11.80 1.65 5.77
N LEU A 152 12.89 0.91 5.59
CA LEU A 152 14.09 1.40 4.89
C LEU A 152 13.78 1.78 3.45
N VAL A 153 13.11 0.90 2.69
CA VAL A 153 12.71 1.16 1.31
C VAL A 153 11.80 2.41 1.23
N LEU A 154 10.77 2.51 2.07
CA LEU A 154 9.87 3.67 2.08
C LEU A 154 10.63 4.96 2.38
N ALA A 155 11.55 4.96 3.35
CA ALA A 155 12.33 6.14 3.69
C ALA A 155 13.19 6.62 2.51
N ASP A 156 13.88 5.70 1.82
CA ASP A 156 14.64 6.01 0.61
C ASP A 156 13.75 6.54 -0.51
N LYS A 157 12.63 5.87 -0.83
CA LYS A 157 11.73 6.33 -1.90
C LYS A 157 11.06 7.66 -1.57
N LEU A 158 10.71 7.90 -0.31
CA LEU A 158 10.13 9.15 0.14
C LEU A 158 11.14 10.31 0.00
N ALA A 159 12.38 10.14 0.48
CA ALA A 159 13.43 11.15 0.32
C ALA A 159 13.69 11.47 -1.17
N ASN A 160 13.75 10.43 -2.01
CA ASN A 160 13.89 10.61 -3.45
C ASN A 160 12.68 11.34 -4.07
N MET A 161 11.45 11.00 -3.70
CA MET A 161 10.25 11.66 -4.21
C MET A 161 10.13 13.12 -3.76
N ARG A 162 10.55 13.46 -2.55
CA ARG A 162 10.65 14.87 -2.10
C ARG A 162 11.63 15.65 -2.98
N SER A 163 12.79 15.08 -3.24
CA SER A 163 13.79 15.66 -4.15
C SER A 163 13.24 15.83 -5.57
N ILE A 164 12.61 14.79 -6.12
CA ILE A 164 12.00 14.78 -7.46
C ILE A 164 10.91 15.86 -7.55
N LYS A 165 10.00 15.94 -6.58
CA LYS A 165 8.93 16.94 -6.57
C LYS A 165 9.48 18.36 -6.56
N ASN A 166 10.49 18.63 -5.71
CA ASN A 166 11.12 19.95 -5.62
C ASN A 166 11.80 20.37 -6.91
N ASP A 167 12.44 19.44 -7.62
CA ASP A 167 13.06 19.72 -8.92
C ASP A 167 12.00 19.82 -10.04
N TYR A 168 10.95 19.01 -10.00
CA TYR A 168 9.86 19.03 -10.97
C TYR A 168 9.13 20.38 -10.96
N ILE A 169 8.91 20.98 -9.77
CA ILE A 169 8.33 22.34 -9.66
C ILE A 169 9.17 23.38 -10.43
N LYS A 170 10.50 23.20 -10.48
CA LYS A 170 11.42 24.17 -11.10
C LYS A 170 11.64 23.91 -12.59
N LEU A 171 11.67 22.64 -12.99
CA LEU A 171 12.14 22.20 -14.31
C LEU A 171 11.03 21.63 -15.19
N GLY A 172 9.89 21.24 -14.62
CA GLY A 172 8.85 20.49 -15.30
C GLY A 172 9.41 19.24 -15.98
N ASN A 173 9.01 19.01 -17.24
CA ASN A 173 9.42 17.82 -18.00
C ASN A 173 10.91 17.74 -18.33
N ALA A 174 11.67 18.85 -18.27
CA ALA A 174 13.11 18.81 -18.48
C ALA A 174 13.85 18.05 -17.36
N LEU A 175 13.21 17.83 -16.20
CA LEU A 175 13.74 16.99 -15.13
C LEU A 175 14.12 15.60 -15.62
N TRP A 176 13.30 15.01 -16.50
CA TRP A 176 13.44 13.60 -16.89
C TRP A 176 14.69 13.34 -17.74
N GLU A 177 15.27 14.38 -18.34
CA GLU A 177 16.56 14.30 -19.06
C GLU A 177 17.74 14.03 -18.12
N ARG A 178 17.59 14.28 -16.81
CA ARG A 178 18.60 13.93 -15.80
C ARG A 178 18.62 12.43 -15.48
N PHE A 179 17.55 11.69 -15.79
CA PHE A 179 17.42 10.28 -15.42
C PHE A 179 17.83 9.37 -16.58
N ASN A 180 18.42 8.22 -16.25
CA ASN A 180 18.76 7.22 -17.27
C ASN A 180 17.48 6.52 -17.77
N ALA A 181 16.48 6.43 -16.90
CA ALA A 181 15.13 5.94 -17.20
C ALA A 181 14.17 7.13 -17.28
N GLY A 182 13.38 7.20 -18.35
CA GLY A 182 12.50 8.33 -18.64
C GLY A 182 11.25 8.39 -17.76
N LEU A 183 10.44 9.44 -17.94
CA LEU A 183 9.20 9.71 -17.18
C LEU A 183 8.33 8.45 -16.98
N ARG A 184 8.01 7.72 -18.06
CA ARG A 184 7.14 6.53 -17.99
C ARG A 184 7.74 5.44 -17.11
N GLN A 185 9.05 5.18 -17.24
CA GLN A 185 9.71 4.16 -16.44
C GLN A 185 9.75 4.55 -14.96
N GLN A 186 10.02 5.82 -14.65
CA GLN A 186 9.94 6.33 -13.28
C GLN A 186 8.53 6.22 -12.71
N ALA A 187 7.51 6.60 -13.50
CA ALA A 187 6.11 6.51 -13.10
C ALA A 187 5.70 5.07 -12.80
N TRP A 188 6.06 4.13 -13.68
CA TRP A 188 5.86 2.70 -13.42
C TRP A 188 6.51 2.27 -12.11
N TYR A 189 7.81 2.54 -11.95
CA TYR A 189 8.55 2.07 -10.79
C TYR A 189 8.01 2.62 -9.46
N TYR A 190 7.78 3.93 -9.37
CA TYR A 190 7.22 4.52 -8.16
C TYR A 190 5.78 4.10 -7.93
N GLY A 191 4.98 3.87 -8.99
CA GLY A 191 3.63 3.31 -8.87
C GLY A 191 3.61 1.87 -8.36
N GLU A 192 4.53 1.01 -8.79
CA GLU A 192 4.65 -0.34 -8.20
C GLU A 192 5.11 -0.27 -6.74
N MET A 193 5.99 0.69 -6.40
CA MET A 193 6.42 0.91 -5.02
C MET A 193 5.27 1.35 -4.11
N THR A 194 4.30 2.12 -4.61
CA THR A 194 3.10 2.47 -3.81
C THR A 194 2.25 1.25 -3.48
N GLU A 195 2.22 0.25 -4.36
CA GLU A 195 1.49 -1.01 -4.15
C GLU A 195 2.21 -1.95 -3.18
N VAL A 196 3.52 -2.18 -3.34
CA VAL A 196 4.22 -3.18 -2.51
C VAL A 196 4.48 -2.71 -1.08
N LEU A 197 4.39 -1.40 -0.83
CA LEU A 197 4.51 -0.77 0.49
C LEU A 197 3.16 -0.47 1.14
N VAL A 198 2.05 -0.91 0.54
CA VAL A 198 0.67 -0.60 0.96
C VAL A 198 0.37 -0.97 2.40
N ASP A 199 0.99 -2.03 2.92
CA ASP A 199 0.84 -2.49 4.32
C ASP A 199 1.42 -1.50 5.34
N LEU A 200 2.31 -0.60 4.91
CA LEU A 200 2.83 0.47 5.79
C LEU A 200 1.77 1.51 6.15
N GLN A 201 0.60 1.51 5.51
CA GLN A 201 -0.50 2.38 5.93
C GLN A 201 -1.14 1.93 7.25
N ASP A 202 -0.99 0.66 7.63
CA ASP A 202 -1.70 0.03 8.74
C ASP A 202 -0.99 0.23 10.09
N TYR A 203 0.27 0.69 10.06
CA TYR A 203 1.06 0.95 11.26
C TYR A 203 1.09 2.44 11.57
N SER A 204 0.72 2.80 12.81
CA SER A 204 0.64 4.19 13.27
C SER A 204 1.93 4.99 13.07
N GLU A 205 3.08 4.33 13.16
CA GLU A 205 4.38 4.97 13.01
C GLU A 205 4.81 5.15 11.55
N THR A 206 4.22 4.44 10.59
CA THR A 206 4.56 4.54 9.15
C THR A 206 3.48 5.19 8.31
N GLU A 207 2.22 5.19 8.76
CA GLU A 207 1.05 5.65 8.02
C GLU A 207 1.30 7.02 7.37
N GLN A 208 1.71 8.02 8.15
CA GLN A 208 1.90 9.39 7.64
C GLN A 208 2.95 9.48 6.51
N TYR A 209 4.00 8.67 6.56
CA TYR A 209 5.08 8.67 5.57
C TYR A 209 4.65 7.95 4.29
N TYR A 210 3.88 6.87 4.43
CA TYR A 210 3.27 6.20 3.29
C TYR A 210 2.34 7.16 2.52
N TRP A 211 1.46 7.88 3.21
CA TRP A 211 0.55 8.83 2.56
C TRP A 211 1.25 10.06 1.98
N GLU A 212 2.33 10.51 2.61
CA GLU A 212 3.18 11.53 2.02
C GLU A 212 3.79 11.03 0.69
N PHE A 213 4.32 9.81 0.67
CA PHE A 213 4.89 9.19 -0.52
C PHE A 213 3.86 9.07 -1.66
N ILE A 214 2.64 8.61 -1.36
CA ILE A 214 1.51 8.55 -2.31
C ILE A 214 1.17 9.95 -2.84
N GLY A 215 1.07 10.94 -1.95
CA GLY A 215 0.74 12.32 -2.32
C GLY A 215 1.78 12.90 -3.28
N LEU A 216 3.07 12.68 -2.98
CA LEU A 216 4.18 13.11 -3.84
C LEU A 216 4.18 12.39 -5.19
N TYR A 217 3.91 11.08 -5.21
CA TYR A 217 3.76 10.32 -6.45
C TYR A 217 2.67 10.94 -7.33
N LYS A 218 1.46 11.13 -6.80
CA LYS A 218 0.35 11.74 -7.52
C LYS A 218 0.68 13.16 -7.98
N ASP A 219 1.33 13.95 -7.13
CA ASP A 219 1.74 15.33 -7.42
C ASP A 219 2.78 15.46 -8.55
N VAL A 220 3.48 14.38 -8.90
CA VAL A 220 4.50 14.35 -9.97
C VAL A 220 4.00 13.62 -11.21
N PHE A 221 3.32 12.49 -11.03
CA PHE A 221 3.03 11.53 -12.09
C PHE A 221 1.57 11.46 -12.49
N VAL A 222 0.67 12.20 -11.83
CA VAL A 222 -0.76 12.21 -12.15
C VAL A 222 -1.23 13.63 -12.46
N VAL A 223 -1.95 13.78 -13.56
CA VAL A 223 -2.59 15.04 -13.96
C VAL A 223 -4.09 14.89 -13.78
N TYR A 224 -4.71 15.89 -13.15
CA TYR A 224 -6.14 15.92 -12.88
C TYR A 224 -6.84 16.95 -13.77
N PHE A 225 -8.06 16.63 -14.19
CA PHE A 225 -8.90 17.51 -14.99
C PHE A 225 -10.31 17.55 -14.42
N TYR A 226 -10.94 18.72 -14.45
CA TYR A 226 -12.29 18.93 -13.92
C TYR A 226 -13.24 19.46 -15.00
N ASP A 227 -14.23 18.65 -15.35
CA ASP A 227 -15.34 19.05 -16.22
C ASP A 227 -16.53 19.51 -15.37
N GLU A 228 -16.62 20.83 -15.20
CA GLU A 228 -17.69 21.47 -14.44
C GLU A 228 -19.07 21.24 -15.08
N LYS A 229 -19.16 21.19 -16.41
CA LYS A 229 -20.43 21.10 -17.13
C LYS A 229 -21.07 19.73 -16.96
N ASN A 230 -20.26 18.68 -17.05
CA ASN A 230 -20.74 17.30 -16.96
C ASN A 230 -20.58 16.71 -15.56
N THR A 231 -19.97 17.44 -14.62
CA THR A 231 -19.66 16.95 -13.27
C THR A 231 -18.84 15.67 -13.29
N ILE A 232 -17.74 15.70 -14.05
CA ILE A 232 -16.79 14.60 -14.18
C ILE A 232 -15.41 15.08 -13.76
N LEU A 233 -14.74 14.29 -12.92
CA LEU A 233 -13.33 14.47 -12.58
C LEU A 233 -12.53 13.42 -13.35
N TYR A 234 -11.46 13.81 -14.00
CA TYR A 234 -10.56 12.91 -14.72
C TYR A 234 -9.19 12.91 -14.06
N GLN A 235 -8.50 11.79 -14.18
CA GLN A 235 -7.08 11.72 -13.89
C GLN A 235 -6.38 10.92 -15.00
N CYS A 236 -5.14 11.29 -15.29
CA CYS A 236 -4.27 10.57 -16.21
C CYS A 236 -2.91 10.40 -15.57
N ASN A 237 -2.43 9.16 -15.47
CA ASN A 237 -1.08 8.90 -14.99
C ASN A 237 -0.06 9.06 -16.13
N ALA A 238 1.21 9.21 -15.78
CA ALA A 238 2.30 9.36 -16.75
C ALA A 238 2.50 8.11 -17.66
N MET A 239 1.89 6.97 -17.31
CA MET A 239 1.85 5.78 -18.18
C MET A 239 0.82 5.91 -19.31
N GLY A 240 -0.08 6.89 -19.24
CA GLY A 240 -1.13 7.17 -20.21
C GLY A 240 -2.46 6.49 -19.87
N GLU A 241 -2.61 5.96 -18.67
CA GLU A 241 -3.88 5.38 -18.20
C GLU A 241 -4.76 6.52 -17.68
N ALA A 242 -5.94 6.63 -18.26
CA ALA A 242 -6.92 7.65 -17.92
C ALA A 242 -8.11 7.04 -17.16
N TYR A 243 -8.60 7.76 -16.18
CA TYR A 243 -9.74 7.37 -15.36
C TYR A 243 -10.70 8.55 -15.23
N ARG A 244 -11.98 8.23 -15.03
CA ARG A 244 -13.01 9.21 -14.67
C ARG A 244 -13.71 8.84 -13.37
N LEU A 245 -14.08 9.85 -12.61
CA LEU A 245 -14.94 9.78 -11.45
C LEU A 245 -16.19 10.61 -11.74
N ILE A 246 -17.36 10.03 -11.47
CA ILE A 246 -18.66 10.67 -11.71
C ILE A 246 -19.30 10.96 -10.35
N LYS A 247 -19.89 12.14 -10.19
CA LYS A 247 -20.59 12.51 -8.95
C LYS A 247 -21.61 11.45 -8.52
N GLY A 248 -21.55 11.03 -7.26
CA GLY A 248 -22.43 10.03 -6.68
C GLY A 248 -22.01 8.57 -6.92
N SER A 249 -20.94 8.34 -7.69
CA SER A 249 -20.26 7.05 -7.77
C SER A 249 -18.85 7.18 -7.18
N PRO A 250 -18.51 6.42 -6.13
CA PRO A 250 -17.21 6.55 -5.48
C PRO A 250 -16.06 5.87 -6.23
N GLU A 251 -16.28 5.37 -7.45
CA GLU A 251 -15.34 4.56 -8.22
C GLU A 251 -14.69 5.34 -9.38
N TRP A 252 -13.37 5.22 -9.48
CA TRP A 252 -12.61 5.65 -10.65
C TRP A 252 -12.68 4.61 -11.75
N ILE A 253 -13.33 4.96 -12.86
CA ILE A 253 -13.55 4.05 -14.00
C ILE A 253 -12.49 4.30 -15.06
N ILE A 254 -11.76 3.25 -15.46
CA ILE A 254 -10.79 3.31 -16.56
C ILE A 254 -11.45 3.72 -17.88
N MET A 255 -10.77 4.59 -18.62
CA MET A 255 -11.22 5.10 -19.91
C MET A 255 -10.41 4.48 -21.06
N ALA A 256 -11.12 4.04 -22.09
CA ALA A 256 -10.51 3.74 -23.38
C ALA A 256 -10.38 5.00 -24.27
N ASP A 257 -11.19 6.01 -23.97
CA ASP A 257 -11.28 7.26 -24.73
C ASP A 257 -10.28 8.32 -24.22
N VAL A 258 -9.97 9.29 -25.08
CA VAL A 258 -9.10 10.43 -24.74
C VAL A 258 -9.85 11.40 -23.82
N ILE A 259 -9.15 11.97 -22.84
CA ILE A 259 -9.68 13.09 -22.03
C ILE A 259 -9.95 14.28 -22.98
N PRO A 260 -11.16 14.88 -22.95
CA PRO A 260 -11.47 16.00 -23.83
C PRO A 260 -10.49 17.17 -23.68
N GLU A 261 -10.14 17.81 -24.80
CA GLU A 261 -9.07 18.83 -24.87
C GLU A 261 -9.42 20.14 -24.15
N ASP A 262 -10.72 20.50 -24.05
CA ASP A 262 -11.21 21.75 -23.47
C ASP A 262 -11.67 21.61 -22.00
N ILE A 263 -10.91 20.88 -21.17
CA ILE A 263 -11.22 20.68 -19.75
C ILE A 263 -10.18 21.36 -18.85
N LEU A 264 -10.64 21.91 -17.73
CA LEU A 264 -9.79 22.59 -16.75
C LEU A 264 -8.79 21.61 -16.11
N VAL A 265 -7.50 21.87 -16.25
CA VAL A 265 -6.46 21.20 -15.46
C VAL A 265 -6.50 21.73 -14.03
N VAL A 266 -6.54 20.84 -13.06
CA VAL A 266 -6.63 21.17 -11.63
C VAL A 266 -5.50 20.49 -10.85
N ASP A 267 -5.14 21.04 -9.69
CA ASP A 267 -4.19 20.39 -8.80
C ASP A 267 -4.84 19.21 -8.05
N ARG A 268 -3.99 18.32 -7.52
CA ARG A 268 -4.43 17.14 -6.78
C ARG A 268 -5.32 17.47 -5.59
N LYS A 269 -5.00 18.51 -4.82
CA LYS A 269 -5.78 18.86 -3.61
C LYS A 269 -7.18 19.31 -3.99
N PHE A 270 -7.31 20.06 -5.09
CA PHE A 270 -8.62 20.40 -5.65
C PHE A 270 -9.39 19.15 -6.06
N ALA A 271 -8.75 18.24 -6.79
CA ALA A 271 -9.35 16.99 -7.24
C ALA A 271 -9.84 16.12 -6.07
N GLU A 272 -8.98 15.90 -5.06
CA GLU A 272 -9.31 15.14 -3.85
C GLU A 272 -10.45 15.80 -3.05
N ASN A 273 -10.47 17.13 -2.94
CA ASN A 273 -11.57 17.84 -2.29
C ASN A 273 -12.91 17.66 -3.03
N ILE A 274 -12.90 17.70 -4.37
CA ILE A 274 -14.10 17.46 -5.18
C ILE A 274 -14.57 16.02 -5.03
N GLU A 275 -13.65 15.07 -5.07
CA GLU A 275 -13.92 13.66 -4.83
C GLU A 275 -14.56 13.43 -3.45
N ASP A 276 -14.05 14.07 -2.41
CA ASP A 276 -14.61 14.01 -1.05
C ASP A 276 -16.05 14.55 -1.02
N ILE A 277 -16.27 15.75 -1.58
CA ILE A 277 -17.59 16.38 -1.60
C ILE A 277 -18.60 15.51 -2.35
N TRP A 278 -18.21 14.94 -3.50
CA TRP A 278 -19.12 14.14 -4.34
C TRP A 278 -19.53 12.81 -3.71
N ASN A 279 -18.71 12.29 -2.81
CA ASN A 279 -18.91 10.98 -2.21
C ASN A 279 -19.33 11.04 -0.74
N GLN A 280 -19.47 12.24 -0.16
CA GLN A 280 -19.90 12.42 1.22
C GLN A 280 -21.19 11.66 1.54
N GLU A 281 -22.22 11.76 0.70
CA GLU A 281 -23.49 11.02 0.92
C GLU A 281 -23.32 9.50 0.89
N PHE A 282 -22.40 8.99 0.07
CA PHE A 282 -22.10 7.55 0.04
C PHE A 282 -21.45 7.13 1.36
N TRP A 283 -20.46 7.91 1.83
CA TRP A 283 -19.78 7.66 3.09
C TRP A 283 -20.69 7.77 4.29
N ASP A 284 -21.62 8.73 4.30
CA ASP A 284 -22.60 8.89 5.38
C ASP A 284 -23.51 7.65 5.50
N VAL A 285 -23.83 6.99 4.39
CA VAL A 285 -24.59 5.73 4.39
C VAL A 285 -23.76 4.59 4.99
N ILE A 286 -22.49 4.45 4.62
CA ILE A 286 -21.59 3.43 5.20
C ILE A 286 -21.38 3.65 6.70
N GLU A 287 -21.18 4.90 7.12
CA GLU A 287 -21.07 5.28 8.54
C GLU A 287 -22.36 5.00 9.32
N ASN A 288 -23.50 5.06 8.65
CA ASN A 288 -24.74 4.63 9.27
C ASN A 288 -24.81 3.10 9.38
N ASP A 289 -24.44 2.38 8.31
CA ASP A 289 -24.44 0.92 8.24
C ASP A 289 -23.53 0.27 9.27
N ILE A 290 -22.40 0.88 9.57
CA ILE A 290 -21.41 0.33 10.50
C ILE A 290 -21.78 0.48 11.98
N LYS A 291 -22.86 1.21 12.29
CA LYS A 291 -23.38 1.31 13.66
C LYS A 291 -23.91 -0.04 14.13
N ASP A 292 -23.77 -0.28 15.44
CA ASP A 292 -24.15 -1.52 16.10
C ASP A 292 -25.56 -1.99 15.70
N ARG A 293 -25.62 -3.20 15.13
CA ARG A 293 -26.87 -3.81 14.65
C ARG A 293 -26.74 -5.32 14.54
N ARG A 294 -27.90 -5.99 14.53
CA ARG A 294 -28.01 -7.43 14.31
C ARG A 294 -29.11 -7.70 13.30
N VAL A 295 -28.75 -8.37 12.22
CA VAL A 295 -29.62 -8.74 11.11
C VAL A 295 -29.72 -10.26 11.09
N SER A 296 -30.87 -10.79 11.50
CA SER A 296 -31.15 -12.23 11.44
C SER A 296 -31.79 -12.59 10.10
N LEU A 297 -31.15 -13.47 9.34
CA LEU A 297 -31.60 -13.88 8.02
C LEU A 297 -31.96 -15.37 8.06
N LEU A 298 -33.23 -15.65 7.79
CA LEU A 298 -33.73 -17.02 7.66
C LEU A 298 -33.81 -17.34 6.16
N SER A 299 -32.93 -18.21 5.68
CA SER A 299 -33.11 -18.85 4.37
C SER A 299 -34.08 -20.01 4.56
N ASN A 300 -35.12 -20.08 3.73
CA ASN A 300 -36.20 -21.04 3.92
C ASN A 300 -35.65 -22.49 3.84
N THR A 301 -35.62 -23.16 4.99
CA THR A 301 -35.48 -24.62 5.22
C THR A 301 -34.12 -25.31 5.12
N LYS A 302 -33.01 -24.63 4.76
CA LYS A 302 -31.67 -25.28 4.65
C LYS A 302 -30.51 -24.58 5.36
N CYS A 303 -30.66 -23.32 5.75
CA CYS A 303 -29.60 -22.56 6.42
C CYS A 303 -30.20 -21.44 7.28
N SER A 304 -29.65 -21.22 8.46
CA SER A 304 -29.98 -20.05 9.29
C SER A 304 -28.70 -19.31 9.65
N PHE A 305 -28.66 -18.01 9.38
CA PHE A 305 -27.48 -17.21 9.69
C PHE A 305 -27.85 -15.82 10.18
N VAL A 306 -26.90 -15.20 10.85
CA VAL A 306 -27.01 -13.88 11.45
C VAL A 306 -25.78 -13.09 11.06
N ILE A 307 -26.00 -11.87 10.60
CA ILE A 307 -24.95 -10.87 10.44
C ILE A 307 -25.12 -9.88 11.58
N SER A 308 -24.05 -9.63 12.31
CA SER A 308 -24.01 -8.58 13.34
C SER A 308 -22.86 -7.64 13.06
N ILE A 309 -23.03 -6.37 13.44
CA ILE A 309 -21.97 -5.37 13.42
C ILE A 309 -21.90 -4.82 14.83
N SER A 310 -20.70 -4.83 15.41
CA SER A 310 -20.41 -4.31 16.74
C SER A 310 -18.98 -3.77 16.74
N ASP A 311 -18.75 -2.60 17.34
CA ASP A 311 -17.41 -1.99 17.40
C ASP A 311 -16.76 -1.89 16.01
N LYS A 312 -17.58 -1.60 14.99
CA LYS A 312 -17.21 -1.54 13.57
C LYS A 312 -16.68 -2.84 12.94
N CYS A 313 -16.83 -3.97 13.61
CA CYS A 313 -16.49 -5.28 13.10
C CYS A 313 -17.77 -6.03 12.72
N MET A 314 -17.82 -6.57 11.50
CA MET A 314 -18.91 -7.43 11.04
C MET A 314 -18.63 -8.90 11.39
N CYS A 315 -19.59 -9.56 12.02
CA CYS A 315 -19.57 -10.99 12.28
C CYS A 315 -20.67 -11.69 11.48
N PHE A 316 -20.30 -12.78 10.81
CA PHE A 316 -21.19 -13.66 10.07
C PHE A 316 -21.22 -15.04 10.74
N GLU A 317 -22.33 -15.38 11.37
CA GLU A 317 -22.49 -16.62 12.14
C GLU A 317 -23.73 -17.40 11.70
N GLY A 318 -23.67 -18.72 11.66
CA GLY A 318 -24.81 -19.50 11.21
C GLY A 318 -24.62 -21.00 11.25
N LYS A 319 -25.67 -21.69 10.81
CA LYS A 319 -25.80 -23.14 10.70
C LYS A 319 -26.28 -23.51 9.31
N GLU A 320 -25.56 -24.41 8.66
CA GLU A 320 -25.96 -25.06 7.40
C GLU A 320 -26.44 -26.49 7.66
N PHE A 321 -27.49 -26.91 6.94
CA PHE A 321 -28.13 -28.20 7.10
C PHE A 321 -28.33 -28.90 5.75
N GLY A 322 -28.33 -30.23 5.74
CA GLY A 322 -28.83 -31.05 4.63
C GLY A 322 -27.82 -32.01 4.01
N ALA A 323 -28.27 -32.74 2.98
CA ALA A 323 -27.52 -33.85 2.39
C ALA A 323 -26.14 -33.45 1.81
N GLU A 324 -25.99 -32.23 1.30
CA GLU A 324 -24.68 -31.72 0.84
C GLU A 324 -23.70 -31.53 2.01
N CYS A 325 -24.18 -31.09 3.19
CA CYS A 325 -23.35 -30.99 4.40
C CYS A 325 -22.87 -32.38 4.85
N GLU A 326 -23.76 -33.37 4.82
CA GLU A 326 -23.42 -34.77 5.12
C GLU A 326 -22.39 -35.33 4.14
N GLU A 327 -22.55 -35.08 2.84
CA GLU A 327 -21.68 -35.59 1.78
C GLU A 327 -20.26 -35.00 1.86
N PHE A 328 -20.13 -33.69 2.07
CA PHE A 328 -18.83 -33.02 2.08
C PHE A 328 -18.11 -33.09 3.43
N PHE A 329 -18.85 -33.02 4.54
CA PHE A 329 -18.27 -32.83 5.88
C PHE A 329 -18.60 -33.95 6.86
N GLY A 330 -19.45 -34.91 6.47
CA GLY A 330 -19.85 -36.04 7.32
C GLY A 330 -20.69 -35.64 8.53
N LYS A 331 -21.37 -34.49 8.48
CA LYS A 331 -22.22 -33.97 9.56
C LYS A 331 -23.54 -33.46 8.99
N ASP A 332 -24.62 -33.73 9.72
CA ASP A 332 -25.98 -33.25 9.39
C ASP A 332 -26.12 -31.72 9.55
N GLU A 333 -25.18 -31.11 10.29
CA GLU A 333 -25.14 -29.69 10.60
C GLU A 333 -23.70 -29.16 10.70
N ILE A 334 -23.47 -27.97 10.14
CA ILE A 334 -22.19 -27.27 10.20
C ILE A 334 -22.41 -25.87 10.76
N GLU A 335 -21.74 -25.58 11.88
CA GLU A 335 -21.65 -24.23 12.43
C GLU A 335 -20.48 -23.48 11.80
N PHE A 336 -20.70 -22.21 11.51
CA PHE A 336 -19.67 -21.30 11.04
C PHE A 336 -19.74 -19.97 11.78
N TYR A 337 -18.56 -19.36 11.96
CA TYR A 337 -18.41 -18.03 12.52
C TYR A 337 -17.21 -17.35 11.86
N TYR A 338 -17.46 -16.22 11.21
CA TYR A 338 -16.46 -15.39 10.57
C TYR A 338 -16.52 -13.98 11.16
N LYS A 339 -15.37 -13.40 11.45
CA LYS A 339 -15.25 -12.03 11.95
C LYS A 339 -14.34 -11.21 11.05
N LEU A 340 -14.84 -10.08 10.57
CA LEU A 340 -14.08 -9.10 9.82
C LEU A 340 -13.51 -8.07 10.79
N ASP A 341 -12.32 -7.56 10.48
CA ASP A 341 -11.76 -6.38 11.13
C ASP A 341 -12.49 -5.10 10.63
N GLU A 342 -12.08 -3.93 11.16
CA GLU A 342 -12.69 -2.65 10.78
C GLU A 342 -12.59 -2.44 9.25
N ASP A 343 -11.41 -2.61 8.67
CA ASP A 343 -11.20 -2.34 7.24
C ASP A 343 -11.93 -3.33 6.33
N GLY A 344 -11.94 -4.62 6.67
CA GLY A 344 -12.73 -5.63 5.99
C GLY A 344 -14.22 -5.32 6.05
N THR A 345 -14.71 -4.81 7.20
CA THR A 345 -16.10 -4.41 7.39
C THR A 345 -16.47 -3.20 6.54
N TYR A 346 -15.66 -2.15 6.52
CA TYR A 346 -15.88 -1.03 5.61
C TYR A 346 -15.85 -1.52 4.16
N ARG A 347 -14.95 -2.46 3.83
CA ARG A 347 -14.78 -2.97 2.46
C ARG A 347 -16.01 -3.71 1.95
N ILE A 348 -16.48 -4.69 2.71
CA ILE A 348 -17.66 -5.46 2.30
C ILE A 348 -18.89 -4.55 2.16
N LEU A 349 -19.13 -3.63 3.11
CA LEU A 349 -20.29 -2.74 3.08
C LEU A 349 -20.29 -1.86 1.83
N SER A 350 -19.12 -1.44 1.38
CA SER A 350 -19.04 -0.48 0.29
C SER A 350 -19.12 -1.13 -1.08
N LEU A 351 -18.54 -2.32 -1.23
CA LEU A 351 -18.79 -3.17 -2.40
C LEU A 351 -20.28 -3.48 -2.55
N LEU A 352 -20.95 -3.82 -1.44
CA LEU A 352 -22.38 -4.03 -1.38
C LEU A 352 -23.16 -2.76 -1.77
N ARG A 353 -22.81 -1.59 -1.22
CA ARG A 353 -23.47 -0.32 -1.57
C ARG A 353 -23.26 0.10 -3.01
N MET A 354 -22.14 -0.25 -3.62
CA MET A 354 -21.90 -0.01 -5.03
C MET A 354 -22.72 -0.93 -5.93
N ARG A 355 -22.82 -2.22 -5.55
CA ARG A 355 -23.58 -3.22 -6.31
C ARG A 355 -25.08 -2.99 -6.23
N TYR A 356 -25.61 -2.76 -5.03
CA TYR A 356 -27.04 -2.70 -4.77
C TYR A 356 -27.57 -1.27 -4.61
N GLY A 357 -26.71 -0.27 -4.54
CA GLY A 357 -27.08 1.13 -4.41
C GLY A 357 -27.32 1.60 -2.96
N LYS A 358 -27.11 2.90 -2.75
CA LYS A 358 -27.20 3.54 -1.43
C LYS A 358 -28.62 3.66 -0.85
N ASN A 359 -29.66 3.51 -1.68
CA ASN A 359 -31.05 3.75 -1.28
C ASN A 359 -31.74 2.51 -0.69
N ASN A 360 -31.19 1.31 -0.89
CA ASN A 360 -31.75 0.08 -0.33
C ASN A 360 -31.42 -0.03 1.16
N THR A 361 -32.22 -0.77 1.94
CA THR A 361 -31.86 -1.04 3.35
C THR A 361 -30.67 -2.00 3.39
N LEU A 362 -29.83 -1.92 4.42
CA LEU A 362 -28.72 -2.86 4.55
C LEU A 362 -29.23 -4.29 4.69
N GLU A 363 -30.34 -4.47 5.40
CA GLU A 363 -30.98 -5.76 5.62
C GLU A 363 -31.41 -6.42 4.30
N ASP A 364 -31.97 -5.65 3.36
CA ASP A 364 -32.38 -6.17 2.05
C ASP A 364 -31.16 -6.53 1.20
N ILE A 365 -30.10 -5.71 1.25
CA ILE A 365 -28.84 -5.98 0.55
C ILE A 365 -28.18 -7.26 1.06
N LEU A 366 -28.07 -7.42 2.38
CA LEU A 366 -27.48 -8.61 3.00
C LEU A 366 -28.30 -9.87 2.72
N LYS A 367 -29.63 -9.75 2.66
CA LYS A 367 -30.50 -10.85 2.22
C LYS A 367 -30.22 -11.23 0.78
N GLU A 368 -30.19 -10.23 -0.10
CA GLU A 368 -30.03 -10.49 -1.54
C GLU A 368 -28.66 -11.09 -1.86
N GLU A 369 -27.59 -10.66 -1.18
CA GLU A 369 -26.24 -11.20 -1.42
C GLU A 369 -26.00 -12.54 -0.70
N PHE A 370 -26.36 -12.68 0.58
CA PHE A 370 -25.91 -13.81 1.39
C PHE A 370 -27.00 -14.82 1.75
N ALA A 371 -28.29 -14.54 1.54
CA ALA A 371 -29.39 -15.50 1.81
C ALA A 371 -29.58 -16.50 0.68
N VAL A 372 -28.49 -17.17 0.33
CA VAL A 372 -28.41 -18.21 -0.70
C VAL A 372 -28.13 -19.58 -0.08
N GLU A 373 -28.28 -20.65 -0.87
CA GLU A 373 -27.82 -21.99 -0.49
C GLU A 373 -26.28 -21.99 -0.36
N ASN A 374 -25.73 -22.66 0.66
CA ASN A 374 -24.31 -22.62 1.01
C ASN A 374 -23.76 -21.19 1.27
N GLY A 375 -24.56 -20.35 1.93
CA GLY A 375 -24.22 -18.95 2.23
C GLY A 375 -22.92 -18.74 3.01
N GLY A 376 -22.52 -19.72 3.84
CA GLY A 376 -21.21 -19.77 4.50
C GLY A 376 -20.05 -19.74 3.51
N ASN A 377 -20.11 -20.63 2.51
CA ASN A 377 -19.10 -20.71 1.45
C ASN A 377 -19.17 -19.50 0.50
N HIS A 378 -20.38 -19.05 0.15
CA HIS A 378 -20.55 -17.84 -0.68
C HIS A 378 -19.92 -16.61 -0.01
N PHE A 379 -20.03 -16.49 1.31
CA PHE A 379 -19.38 -15.41 2.05
C PHE A 379 -17.85 -15.50 2.00
N THR A 380 -17.28 -16.69 2.20
CA THR A 380 -15.81 -16.86 2.11
C THR A 380 -15.31 -16.60 0.70
N ASP A 381 -15.99 -17.12 -0.33
CA ASP A 381 -15.65 -16.89 -1.74
C ASP A 381 -15.72 -15.39 -2.07
N TYR A 382 -16.76 -14.71 -1.60
CA TYR A 382 -16.90 -13.27 -1.76
C TYR A 382 -15.72 -12.53 -1.12
N CYS A 383 -15.33 -12.91 0.09
CA CYS A 383 -14.20 -12.30 0.79
C CYS A 383 -12.88 -12.56 0.06
N GLU A 384 -12.63 -13.78 -0.41
CA GLU A 384 -11.41 -14.12 -1.14
C GLU A 384 -11.29 -13.37 -2.48
N ILE A 385 -12.35 -13.36 -3.28
CA ILE A 385 -12.40 -12.63 -4.57
C ILE A 385 -12.12 -11.15 -4.37
N ASN A 386 -12.65 -10.59 -3.27
CA ASN A 386 -12.53 -9.17 -2.97
C ASN A 386 -11.37 -8.84 -2.04
N CYS A 387 -10.49 -9.78 -1.69
CA CYS A 387 -9.35 -9.57 -0.79
C CYS A 387 -9.76 -8.94 0.55
N ILE A 388 -10.81 -9.46 1.17
CA ILE A 388 -11.34 -9.05 2.47
C ILE A 388 -10.77 -10.01 3.52
N SER A 389 -10.05 -9.46 4.51
CA SER A 389 -9.53 -10.26 5.62
C SER A 389 -10.65 -10.67 6.57
N TYR A 390 -10.60 -11.90 7.06
CA TYR A 390 -11.52 -12.40 8.06
C TYR A 390 -10.87 -13.50 8.91
N ASP A 391 -11.28 -13.58 10.17
CA ASP A 391 -10.95 -14.67 11.08
C ASP A 391 -12.07 -15.71 11.09
N ARG A 392 -11.74 -16.97 10.79
CA ARG A 392 -12.64 -18.10 11.06
C ARG A 392 -12.45 -18.52 12.50
N ILE A 393 -13.48 -18.37 13.32
CA ILE A 393 -13.47 -18.83 14.71
C ILE A 393 -14.18 -20.18 14.75
N THR A 394 -13.42 -21.25 14.96
CA THR A 394 -14.00 -22.57 15.20
C THR A 394 -14.64 -22.55 16.59
N ILE A 395 -15.95 -22.79 16.65
CA ILE A 395 -16.70 -22.98 17.89
C ILE A 395 -16.54 -24.43 18.36
#